data_AF-A0A6I4YM09-F1
#
_entry.id   AF-A0A6I4YM09-F1
#
_cell.length_a   1.000
_cell.length_b   1.000
_cell.length_c   1.000
_cell.angle_alpha   90.00
_cell.angle_beta   90.00
_cell.angle_gamma   90.00
#
_symmetry.space_group_name_H-M   'P 1'
#
loop_
_entity.id
_entity.type
_entity.pdbx_description
1 polymer ?
#
loop_
_entity_poly.entity_id
_entity_poly.type
_entity_poly.pdbx_seq_one_letter_code
_entity_poly.pdbx_strand_id
1 'polypeptide(L)' 'MPAPAADVDMTLACCPACAHESLQVCAEHLPRLGVSRLTVTCTRCAHVEPLGWATRNGRHLFPWALRRWGLA' A
#
# COMPACT_ATOMS: atom_id res chain seq x y z
N MET A 1 -3.15 -20.18 18.17
CA MET A 1 -2.23 -19.02 18.05
C MET A 1 -2.62 -18.27 16.78
N PRO A 2 -3.06 -17.01 16.85
CA PRO A 2 -3.28 -16.23 15.63
C PRO A 2 -1.91 -16.02 14.96
N ALA A 3 -1.82 -16.30 13.66
CA ALA A 3 -0.62 -16.05 12.87
C ALA A 3 -0.15 -14.61 13.10
N PRO A 4 1.18 -14.34 13.15
CA PRO A 4 1.65 -12.97 13.16
C PRO A 4 1.06 -12.31 11.92
N ALA A 5 0.19 -11.30 12.13
CA ALA A 5 -0.09 -10.36 11.08
C ALA A 5 1.30 -9.87 10.66
N ALA A 6 1.74 -10.25 9.45
CA ALA A 6 2.94 -9.71 8.88
C ALA A 6 2.67 -8.21 8.78
N ASP A 7 3.11 -7.47 9.81
CA ASP A 7 3.28 -6.04 9.74
C ASP A 7 4.30 -5.85 8.64
N VAL A 8 3.79 -5.66 7.43
CA VAL A 8 4.60 -5.41 6.25
C VAL A 8 5.42 -4.18 6.59
N ASP A 9 6.72 -4.37 6.81
CA ASP A 9 7.61 -3.29 7.19
C ASP A 9 7.75 -2.35 5.98
N MET A 10 6.91 -1.31 5.96
CA MET A 10 6.75 -0.42 4.80
C MET A 10 7.92 0.57 4.66
N THR A 11 8.87 0.54 5.60
CA THR A 11 10.04 1.43 5.61
C THR A 11 11.06 1.10 4.51
N LEU A 12 11.04 -0.13 3.99
CA LEU A 12 11.99 -0.62 2.97
C LEU A 12 11.57 -0.34 1.52
N ALA A 13 10.41 0.29 1.28
CA ALA A 13 9.95 0.56 -0.07
C ALA A 13 10.46 1.92 -0.58
N CYS A 14 11.37 1.90 -1.57
CA CYS A 14 11.82 3.11 -2.27
C CYS A 14 10.81 3.54 -3.35
N CYS A 15 10.56 4.84 -3.51
CA CYS A 15 9.76 5.37 -4.62
C CYS A 15 10.36 5.02 -6.00
N PRO A 16 9.61 4.52 -7.00
CA PRO A 16 10.16 4.19 -8.31
C PRO A 16 10.61 5.44 -9.09
N ALA A 17 10.01 6.59 -8.80
CA ALA A 17 10.31 7.83 -9.50
C ALA A 17 11.55 8.56 -8.95
N CYS A 18 11.82 8.46 -7.64
CA CYS A 18 12.91 9.22 -7.01
C CYS A 18 13.84 8.40 -6.10
N ALA A 19 13.63 7.08 -5.98
CA ALA A 19 14.42 6.14 -5.18
C ALA A 19 14.54 6.46 -3.68
N HIS A 20 13.74 7.40 -3.13
CA HIS A 20 13.75 7.72 -1.70
C HIS A 20 12.77 6.85 -0.90
N GLU A 21 13.13 6.55 0.33
CA GLU A 21 12.33 5.84 1.35
C GLU A 21 11.36 6.81 2.07
N SER A 22 10.60 7.58 1.29
CA SER A 22 9.64 8.57 1.82
C SER A 22 8.27 8.34 1.20
N LEU A 23 7.69 7.18 1.51
CA LEU A 23 6.38 6.75 1.05
C LEU A 23 5.37 6.79 2.19
N GLN A 24 4.16 7.25 1.89
CA GLN A 24 3.03 7.25 2.80
C GLN A 24 1.87 6.47 2.18
N VAL A 25 1.24 5.60 2.95
CA VAL A 25 0.00 4.95 2.53
C VAL A 25 -1.18 5.84 2.88
N CYS A 26 -1.99 6.16 1.88
CA CYS A 26 -3.25 6.85 2.06
C CYS A 26 -4.39 5.85 1.85
N ALA A 27 -5.39 5.91 2.72
CA ALA A 27 -6.63 5.17 2.57
C ALA A 27 -7.76 6.15 2.30
N GLU A 28 -8.37 6.06 1.13
CA GLU A 28 -9.53 6.87 0.76
C GLU A 28 -10.78 6.00 0.86
N HIS A 29 -11.69 6.34 1.76
CA HIS A 29 -12.94 5.61 1.89
C HIS A 29 -13.88 5.97 0.74
N LEU A 30 -14.30 4.95 -0.01
CA LEU A 30 -15.26 5.07 -1.11
C LEU A 30 -16.62 4.54 -0.64
N PRO A 31 -17.47 5.37 0.00
CA PRO A 31 -18.70 4.92 0.64
C PRO A 31 -19.69 4.29 -0.36
N ARG A 32 -19.66 4.72 -1.63
CA ARG A 32 -20.51 4.17 -2.69
C ARG A 32 -20.20 2.71 -3.03
N LEU A 33 -18.97 2.27 -2.80
CA LEU A 33 -18.51 0.91 -3.10
C LEU A 33 -18.30 0.07 -1.84
N GLY A 34 -18.40 0.67 -0.64
CA GLY A 34 -18.16 -0.02 0.62
C GLY A 34 -16.71 -0.48 0.81
N VAL A 35 -15.77 0.13 0.07
CA VAL A 35 -14.34 -0.21 0.10
C VAL A 35 -13.51 1.04 0.36
N SER A 36 -12.31 0.86 0.88
CA SER A 36 -11.29 1.90 1.01
C SER A 36 -10.21 1.66 -0.03
N ARG A 37 -10.01 2.61 -0.94
CA ARG A 37 -8.90 2.57 -1.89
C ARG A 37 -7.61 2.86 -1.15
N LEU A 38 -6.62 2.01 -1.32
CA LEU A 38 -5.28 2.18 -0.77
C LEU A 38 -4.38 2.72 -1.88
N THR A 39 -3.69 3.82 -1.61
CA THR A 39 -2.67 4.41 -2.48
C THR A 39 -1.39 4.63 -1.70
N VAL A 40 -0.27 4.58 -2.39
CA VAL A 40 1.03 5.02 -1.86
C VAL A 40 1.37 6.33 -2.53
N THR A 41 1.75 7.31 -1.71
CA THR A 41 2.18 8.63 -2.13
C THR A 41 3.60 8.86 -1.66
N CYS A 42 4.49 9.24 -2.58
CA CYS A 42 5.82 9.69 -2.21
C CYS A 42 5.76 11.15 -1.75
N THR A 43 6.18 11.43 -0.52
CA THR A 43 6.16 12.80 0.03
C THR A 43 7.23 13.70 -0.57
N ARG A 44 8.25 13.14 -1.23
CA ARG A 44 9.35 13.89 -1.89
C ARG A 44 8.98 14.37 -3.29
N CYS A 45 8.40 13.49 -4.11
CA CYS A 45 8.12 13.78 -5.52
C CYS A 45 6.63 13.79 -5.86
N ALA A 46 5.75 13.63 -4.87
CA ALA A 46 4.30 13.53 -5.02
C ALA A 46 3.83 12.40 -5.96
N HIS A 47 4.69 11.40 -6.23
CA HIS A 47 4.32 10.24 -7.03
C HIS A 47 3.24 9.43 -6.31
N VAL A 48 2.13 9.14 -7.00
CA VAL A 48 1.00 8.37 -6.47
C VAL A 48 0.85 7.07 -7.23
N GLU A 49 0.74 5.97 -6.49
CA GLU A 49 0.65 4.63 -7.04
C GLU A 49 -0.45 3.82 -6.30
N PRO A 50 -1.35 3.13 -7.01
CA PRO A 50 -2.52 2.49 -6.37
C PRO A 50 -2.19 1.14 -5.73
N LEU A 51 -2.14 1.05 -4.40
CA LEU A 51 -1.76 -0.17 -3.68
C LEU A 51 -2.77 -1.32 -3.81
N GLY A 52 -4.07 -0.98 -3.86
CA GLY A 52 -5.15 -1.95 -3.83
C GLY A 52 -6.40 -1.41 -3.12
N TRP A 53 -7.17 -2.33 -2.54
CA TRP A 53 -8.46 -2.06 -1.92
C TRP A 53 -8.54 -2.76 -0.57
N ALA A 54 -8.99 -2.03 0.45
CA ALA A 54 -9.37 -2.58 1.74
C ALA A 54 -10.89 -2.66 1.84
N THR A 55 -11.39 -3.81 2.27
CA THR A 55 -12.78 -3.98 2.68
C THR A 55 -12.82 -4.23 4.19
N ARG A 56 -14.01 -4.28 4.78
CA ARG A 56 -14.18 -4.67 6.18
C ARG A 56 -13.62 -6.08 6.48
N ASN A 57 -13.61 -6.96 5.48
CA ASN A 57 -13.32 -8.38 5.63
C ASN A 57 -11.90 -8.76 5.18
N GLY A 58 -11.13 -7.83 4.62
CA GLY A 58 -9.80 -8.13 4.13
C GLY A 58 -9.19 -7.04 3.27
N ARG A 59 -7.90 -7.21 2.95
CA ARG A 59 -7.13 -6.29 2.09
C ARG A 59 -6.74 -7.04 0.81
N HIS A 60 -7.05 -6.43 -0.32
CA HIS A 60 -6.70 -6.91 -1.65
C HIS A 60 -5.62 -5.98 -2.20
N LEU A 61 -4.38 -6.43 -2.14
CA LEU A 61 -3.23 -5.71 -2.68
C LEU A 61 -2.97 -6.17 -4.12
N PHE A 62 -2.57 -5.25 -4.99
CA PHE A 62 -2.23 -5.66 -6.35
C PHE A 62 -0.92 -6.48 -6.38
N PRO A 63 -0.76 -7.42 -7.32
CA PRO A 63 0.42 -8.29 -7.39
C PRO A 63 1.75 -7.52 -7.51
N TRP A 64 1.76 -6.39 -8.22
CA TRP A 64 2.95 -5.56 -8.38
C TRP A 64 3.32 -4.80 -7.09
N ALA A 65 2.33 -4.44 -6.26
CA ALA A 65 2.57 -3.88 -4.93
C ALA A 65 3.21 -4.95 -4.03
N LEU A 66 2.70 -6.19 -4.05
CA LEU A 66 3.30 -7.32 -3.31
C LEU A 66 4.73 -7.62 -3.74
N ARG A 67 5.01 -7.64 -5.05
CA ARG A 67 6.35 -7.84 -5.60
C ARG A 67 7.34 -6.79 -5.14
N ARG A 68 6.91 -5.53 -5.04
CA ARG A 68 7.74 -4.43 -4.54
C ARG A 68 8.22 -4.66 -3.12
N TRP A 69 7.42 -5.35 -2.30
CA TRP A 69 7.76 -5.66 -0.92
C TRP A 69 8.38 -7.05 -0.73
N GLY A 70 8.76 -7.72 -1.82
CA GLY A 70 9.36 -9.05 -1.75
C GLY A 70 8.42 -10.13 -1.21
N LEU A 71 7.10 -9.90 -1.24
CA LEU A 71 6.07 -10.84 -0.75
C LEU A 71 5.57 -11.80 -1.85
N ALA A 72 6.40 -12.10 -2.85
CA ALA A 72 6.07 -12.94 -4.01
C ALA A 72 6.60 -14.37 -3.87
#